data_AF-A0A644YKT1-F1
#
_entry.id   AF-A0A644YKT1-F1
#
_cell.length_a   1.000
_cell.length_b   1.000
_cell.length_c   1.000
_cell.angle_alpha   90.00
_cell.angle_beta   90.00
_cell.angle_gamma   90.00
#
_symmetry.space_group_name_H-M   'P 1'
#
loop_
_entity.id
_entity.type
_entity.pdbx_description
1 polymer ?
#
loop_
_entity_poly.entity_id
_entity_poly.type
_entity_poly.pdbx_seq_one_letter_code
_entity_poly.pdbx_strand_id
1 'polypeptide(L)' 'MGLAEILSLQESENGQVVMEVAFAHLESARTQILGLGVAVDVLAPLELRESVRLFAETINEKYKQFQ' A
#
# COMPACT_ATOMS: atom_id res chain seq x y z
N MET A 1 11.61 -14.04 1.41
CA MET A 1 10.49 -13.11 1.24
C MET A 1 9.30 -13.73 1.95
N GLY A 2 8.78 -13.11 3.01
CA GLY A 2 7.58 -13.62 3.69
C GLY A 2 6.35 -13.36 2.82
N LEU A 3 5.49 -14.36 2.65
CA LEU A 3 4.21 -14.21 1.96
C LEU A 3 3.26 -13.39 2.83
N ALA A 4 2.42 -12.57 2.20
CA ALA A 4 1.33 -11.88 2.87
C ALA A 4 0.20 -12.87 3.14
N GLU A 5 -0.43 -12.78 4.30
CA GLU A 5 -1.58 -13.61 4.68
C GLU A 5 -2.82 -12.73 4.81
N ILE A 6 -3.90 -13.09 4.12
CA ILE A 6 -5.17 -12.39 4.22
C ILE A 6 -5.88 -12.89 5.47
N LEU A 7 -6.10 -12.00 6.43
CA LEU A 7 -6.77 -12.30 7.70
C LEU A 7 -8.29 -12.12 7.60
N SER A 8 -8.72 -11.06 6.92
CA SER A 8 -10.14 -10.77 6.72
C SER A 8 -10.38 -10.05 5.39
N LEU A 9 -11.59 -10.23 4.86
CA LEU A 9 -12.06 -9.59 3.65
C LEU A 9 -13.53 -9.22 3.85
N GLN A 10 -13.85 -7.94 3.66
CA GLN A 10 -15.20 -7.42 3.75
C GLN A 10 -15.50 -6.53 2.55
N GLU A 11 -16.62 -6.79 1.90
CA GLU A 11 -17.15 -5.91 0.86
C GLU A 11 -17.96 -4.78 1.53
N SER A 12 -17.70 -3.54 1.13
CA SER A 12 -18.47 -2.38 1.56
C SER A 12 -19.58 -2.04 0.55
N GLU A 13 -20.57 -1.30 1.02
CA GLU A 13 -21.78 -0.96 0.25
C GLU A 13 -21.51 -0.17 -1.04
N ASN A 14 -20.34 0.45 -1.15
CA ASN A 14 -19.89 1.19 -2.33
C ASN A 14 -19.10 0.33 -3.34
N GLY A 15 -19.05 -0.99 -3.15
CA GLY A 15 -18.33 -1.93 -4.03
C GLY A 15 -16.82 -1.94 -3.83
N GLN A 16 -16.30 -1.31 -2.76
CA GLN A 16 -14.91 -1.47 -2.35
C GLN A 16 -14.75 -2.75 -1.52
N VAL A 17 -13.54 -3.28 -1.52
CA VAL A 17 -13.16 -4.43 -0.68
C VAL A 17 -12.14 -3.95 0.34
N VAL A 18 -12.49 -4.08 1.62
CA VAL A 18 -11.57 -3.83 2.73
C VAL A 18 -10.93 -5.15 3.11
N MET A 19 -9.60 -5.19 3.08
CA MET A 19 -8.82 -6.37 3.42
C MET A 19 -7.91 -6.09 4.59
N GLU A 20 -7.86 -7.02 5.54
CA GLU A 20 -6.83 -7.06 6.57
C GLU A 20 -5.77 -8.07 6.15
N VAL A 21 -4.52 -7.62 6.07
CA VAL A 21 -3.41 -8.42 5.55
C VAL A 21 -2.26 -8.38 6.53
N ALA A 22 -1.80 -9.55 6.96
CA ALA A 22 -0.61 -9.71 7.77
C ALA A 22 0.62 -9.77 6.87
N PHE A 23 1.63 -8.99 7.23
CA PHE A 23 2.94 -9.03 6.61
C PHE A 23 3.98 -9.38 7.66
N ALA A 24 4.97 -10.21 7.29
CA ALA A 24 6.07 -10.56 8.19
C ALA A 24 6.90 -9.34 8.61
N HIS A 25 7.06 -8.36 7.70
CA HIS A 25 7.84 -7.14 7.93
C HIS A 25 7.19 -5.95 7.22
N LEU A 26 7.31 -4.75 7.82
CA LEU A 26 6.80 -3.50 7.26
C LEU A 26 7.38 -3.20 5.86
N GLU A 27 8.66 -3.49 5.65
CA GLU A 27 9.32 -3.29 4.36
C GLU A 27 8.71 -4.16 3.25
N SER A 28 8.32 -5.41 3.58
CA SER A 28 7.66 -6.29 2.62
C SER A 28 6.27 -5.77 2.26
N ALA A 29 5.52 -5.26 3.23
CA ALA A 29 4.23 -4.62 3.00
C ALA A 29 4.37 -3.44 2.05
N ARG A 30 5.33 -2.54 2.32
CA ARG A 30 5.59 -1.35 1.49
C ARG A 30 5.89 -1.72 0.05
N THR A 31 6.81 -2.66 -0.20
CA THR A 31 7.17 -3.07 -1.57
C THR A 31 6.00 -3.68 -2.33
N GLN A 32 5.20 -4.54 -1.68
CA GLN A 32 4.05 -5.15 -2.33
C GLN A 32 2.94 -4.12 -2.64
N ILE A 33 2.62 -3.25 -1.68
CA ILE A 33 1.61 -2.19 -1.86
C ILE A 33 2.01 -1.20 -2.95
N LEU A 34 3.29 -0.80 -2.99
CA LEU A 34 3.79 0.08 -4.05
C LEU A 34 3.61 -0.51 -5.45
N GLY A 35 3.74 -1.84 -5.59
CA GLY A 35 3.49 -2.52 -6.87
C GLY A 35 2.04 -2.46 -7.34
N LEU A 36 1.08 -2.22 -6.43
CA LEU A 36 -0.34 -2.11 -6.74
C LEU A 36 -0.74 -0.68 -7.16
N GLY A 37 0.06 0.33 -6.81
CA GLY A 37 -0.17 1.71 -7.20
C GLY A 37 -1.54 2.24 -6.73
N VAL A 38 -2.29 2.86 -7.65
CA VAL A 38 -3.59 3.50 -7.37
C VAL A 38 -4.75 2.52 -7.15
N ALA A 39 -4.51 1.22 -7.29
CA ALA A 39 -5.55 0.20 -7.12
C ALA A 39 -5.92 -0.05 -5.65
N VAL A 40 -5.09 0.40 -4.70
CA VAL A 40 -5.26 0.15 -3.27
C VAL A 40 -4.99 1.40 -2.45
N ASP A 41 -5.77 1.56 -1.38
CA ASP A 41 -5.54 2.56 -0.34
C ASP A 41 -5.14 1.88 0.97
N VAL A 42 -4.05 2.35 1.58
CA VAL A 42 -3.60 1.84 2.89
C VAL A 42 -4.43 2.48 3.99
N LEU A 43 -5.24 1.69 4.71
CA LEU A 43 -6.06 2.18 5.81
C LEU A 43 -5.30 2.26 7.16
N ALA A 44 -4.46 1.28 7.44
CA ALA A 44 -3.65 1.19 8.63
C ALA A 44 -2.46 0.23 8.40
N PRO A 45 -1.40 0.29 9.22
CA PRO A 45 -1.11 1.33 10.21
C PRO A 45 -0.70 2.65 9.56
N LEU A 46 -0.77 3.76 10.31
CA LEU A 46 -0.44 5.11 9.82
C LEU A 46 0.98 5.18 9.24
N GLU A 47 1.95 4.55 9.90
CA GLU A 47 3.35 4.51 9.47
C GLU A 47 3.51 3.92 8.05
N LEU A 48 2.77 2.86 7.74
CA LEU A 48 2.79 2.24 6.42
C LEU A 48 2.18 3.16 5.37
N ARG A 49 1.03 3.77 5.68
CA ARG A 49 0.35 4.74 4.81
C ARG A 49 1.27 5.91 4.49
N GLU A 50 1.93 6.49 5.49
CA GLU A 50 2.84 7.61 5.30
C GLU A 50 4.08 7.21 4.49
N SER A 51 4.64 6.03 4.75
CA SER A 51 5.80 5.54 4.01
C SER A 51 5.50 5.34 2.52
N VAL A 52 4.33 4.77 2.18
CA VAL A 52 3.87 4.61 0.80
C VAL A 52 3.64 5.96 0.13
N ARG A 53 3.00 6.91 0.82
CA ARG A 53 2.76 8.28 0.33
C ARG A 53 4.08 8.99 -0.01
N LEU A 54 5.03 9.02 0.93
CA LEU A 54 6.33 9.68 0.75
C LEU A 54 7.11 9.10 -0.45
N PHE A 55 7.04 7.79 -0.63
CA PHE A 55 7.68 7.13 -1.75
C PHE A 55 7.04 7.54 -3.10
N ALA A 56 5.70 7.55 -3.18
CA ALA A 56 4.98 7.99 -4.36
C ALA A 56 5.27 9.47 -4.70
N GLU A 57 5.34 10.34 -3.69
CA GLU A 57 5.74 11.74 -3.85
C GLU A 57 7.17 11.87 -4.39
N THR A 58 8.12 11.11 -3.82
CA THR A 58 9.51 11.09 -4.28
C THR A 58 9.63 10.65 -5.74
N ILE A 59 8.85 9.66 -6.15
CA ILE A 59 8.78 9.23 -7.55
C ILE A 59 8.30 10.40 -8.44
N ASN A 60 7.17 11.01 -8.07
CA ASN A 60 6.61 12.12 -8.83
C ASN A 60 7.58 13.30 -8.95
N GLU A 61 8.28 13.66 -7.86
CA GLU A 61 9.30 14.71 -7.87
C GLU A 61 10.46 14.38 -8.81
N LYS A 62 10.94 13.13 -8.80
CA LYS A 62 12.00 12.70 -9.71
C LYS A 62 11.55 12.76 -11.17
N TYR A 63 10.34 12.31 -11.49
CA TYR A 63 9.84 12.36 -12.87
C TYR A 63 9.62 13.79 -13.37
N LYS A 64 9.20 14.72 -12.51
CA LYS A 64 9.09 16.15 -12.86
C LYS A 64 10.43 16.77 -13.27
N GLN A 65 11.56 16.24 -12.80
CA GLN A 65 12.89 16.74 -13.20
C GLN A 65 13.26 16.34 -14.64
N PHE A 66 12.52 15.43 -15.27
CA PHE A 66 12.74 14.96 -16.63
C PHE A 66 11.67 15.45 -17.63
N GLN A 67 10.77 16.35 -17.21
CA GLN A 67 9.75 17.01 -18.04
C GLN A 67 10.09 18.49 -18.23
#